data_AF-M0NF71-F1
#
_entry.id   AF-M0NF71-F1
#
_cell.length_a   1.000
_cell.length_b   1.000
_cell.length_c   1.000
_cell.angle_alpha   90.00
_cell.angle_beta   90.00
_cell.angle_gamma   90.00
#
_symmetry.space_group_name_H-M   'P 1'
#
loop_
_entity.id
_entity.type
_entity.pdbx_description
1 polymer ?
#
loop_
_entity_poly.entity_id
_entity_poly.type
_entity_poly.pdbx_seq_one_letter_code
_entity_poly.pdbx_strand_id
1 'polypeptide(L)'
;MTRTCEDCGETFGTLTRLRLHDCPGPADIDAEQTRKLVAEGKSGLKRGDVVSALPNRPLLPEVAGQLEEDEEVLTVLPLMSGSPEDETTQRLPLQIVTGGYVLEHFPDEGWVVVRTVCGADKTDEEVFEDLMEQVQDWQETVTDLALDYAAGGTDIGERLRREVNRGP
;
A
#
# COMPACT_ATOMS: atom_id res chain seq x y z
N MET A 1 13.47 -22.99 -25.23
CA MET A 1 13.11 -23.58 -23.92
C MET A 1 12.23 -22.57 -23.21
N THR A 2 11.02 -22.98 -22.85
CA THR A 2 10.14 -22.23 -21.95
C THR A 2 10.82 -22.05 -20.59
N ARG A 3 10.60 -20.90 -19.96
CA ARG A 3 11.18 -20.49 -18.67
C ARG A 3 10.03 -20.06 -17.77
N THR A 4 10.06 -20.41 -16.49
CA THR A 4 8.96 -20.14 -15.56
C THR A 4 9.41 -19.10 -14.53
N CYS A 5 8.58 -18.08 -14.21
CA CYS A 5 8.85 -17.19 -13.06
C CYS A 5 8.79 -18.06 -11.81
N GLU A 6 9.86 -18.05 -11.00
CA GLU A 6 9.90 -18.80 -9.74
C GLU A 6 8.92 -18.22 -8.71
N ASP A 7 8.55 -16.94 -8.89
CA ASP A 7 7.60 -16.25 -8.04
C ASP A 7 6.15 -16.53 -8.47
N CYS A 8 5.67 -16.11 -9.65
CA CYS A 8 4.26 -16.28 -10.03
C CYS A 8 3.91 -17.60 -10.75
N GLY A 9 4.90 -18.44 -11.10
CA GLY A 9 4.68 -19.69 -11.82
C GLY A 9 4.31 -19.54 -13.31
N GLU A 10 4.26 -18.32 -13.86
CA GLU A 10 3.94 -18.08 -15.27
C GLU A 10 5.09 -18.50 -16.19
N THR A 11 4.76 -19.04 -17.36
CA THR A 11 5.74 -19.63 -18.29
C THR A 11 5.94 -18.79 -19.56
N PHE A 12 7.18 -18.40 -19.82
CA PHE A 12 7.59 -17.52 -20.90
C PHE A 12 8.44 -18.25 -21.95
N GLY A 13 8.20 -17.94 -23.23
CA GLY A 13 8.93 -18.53 -24.34
C GLY A 13 10.39 -18.04 -24.49
N THR A 14 10.75 -16.92 -23.84
CA THR A 14 12.09 -16.32 -23.90
C THR A 14 12.51 -15.75 -22.55
N LEU A 15 13.82 -15.70 -22.31
CA LEU A 15 14.40 -15.11 -21.10
C LEU A 15 14.15 -13.59 -21.02
N THR A 16 14.09 -12.91 -22.17
CA THR A 16 13.77 -11.47 -22.24
C THR A 16 12.34 -11.19 -21.79
N ARG A 17 11.37 -12.03 -22.16
CA ARG A 17 9.98 -11.89 -21.67
C ARG A 17 9.87 -12.17 -20.18
N LEU A 18 10.55 -13.21 -19.68
CA LEU A 18 10.64 -13.45 -18.24
C LEU A 18 11.30 -12.28 -17.49
N ARG A 19 12.21 -11.52 -18.10
CA ARG A 19 12.84 -10.36 -17.43
C ARG A 19 12.01 -9.08 -17.47
N LEU A 20 11.03 -9.01 -18.37
CA LEU A 20 10.22 -7.82 -18.62
C LEU A 20 8.77 -8.01 -18.19
N HIS A 21 8.39 -9.19 -17.72
CA HIS A 21 7.07 -9.37 -17.14
C HIS A 21 7.04 -8.75 -15.75
N ASP A 22 5.95 -8.05 -15.48
CA ASP A 22 5.60 -7.60 -14.15
C ASP A 22 5.11 -8.82 -13.37
N CYS A 23 6.06 -9.57 -12.78
CA CYS A 23 5.75 -10.75 -11.97
C CYS A 23 5.06 -10.25 -10.69
N PRO A 24 3.76 -10.53 -10.44
CA PRO A 24 3.14 -10.13 -9.18
C PRO A 24 3.85 -10.82 -8.01
N GLY A 25 4.24 -12.09 -8.21
CA GLY A 25 4.90 -12.95 -7.24
C GLY A 25 4.10 -13.14 -5.94
N PRO A 26 4.36 -14.18 -5.13
CA PRO A 26 3.78 -14.27 -3.80
C PRO A 26 4.56 -13.29 -2.94
N ALA A 27 4.00 -12.11 -2.72
CA ALA A 27 4.40 -11.28 -1.60
C ALA A 27 3.80 -11.86 -0.32
N ASP A 28 4.02 -13.15 -0.02
CA ASP A 28 3.55 -13.75 1.22
C ASP A 28 4.01 -12.88 2.39
N ILE A 29 3.05 -12.46 3.21
CA ILE A 29 3.33 -11.80 4.47
C ILE A 29 3.22 -12.89 5.52
N ASP A 30 4.36 -13.27 6.10
CA ASP A 30 4.32 -14.21 7.21
C ASP A 30 3.93 -13.51 8.53
N ALA A 31 3.63 -14.33 9.54
CA ALA A 31 3.24 -13.80 10.85
C ALA A 31 4.35 -12.97 11.52
N GLU A 32 5.63 -13.14 11.16
CA GLU A 32 6.71 -12.29 11.68
C GLU A 32 6.65 -10.88 11.07
N GLN A 33 6.41 -10.80 9.77
CA GLN A 33 6.21 -9.52 9.08
C GLN A 33 4.96 -8.79 9.59
N THR A 34 3.85 -9.50 9.81
CA THR A 34 2.64 -8.89 10.41
C THR A 34 2.92 -8.33 11.80
N ARG A 35 3.58 -9.09 12.68
CA ARG A 35 3.98 -8.61 14.02
C ARG A 35 4.90 -7.40 13.94
N LYS A 36 5.82 -7.38 12.97
CA LYS A 36 6.71 -6.24 12.75
C LYS A 36 5.93 -5.00 12.29
N LEU A 37 4.96 -5.16 11.39
CA LEU A 37 4.07 -4.09 10.94
C LEU A 37 3.29 -3.48 12.12
N VAL A 38 2.69 -4.32 12.95
CA VAL A 38 1.99 -3.89 14.16
C VAL A 38 2.93 -3.15 15.12
N ALA A 39 4.15 -3.66 15.33
CA ALA A 39 5.14 -3.02 16.18
C ALA A 39 5.58 -1.64 15.65
N GLU A 40 5.78 -1.52 14.33
CA GLU A 40 6.06 -0.24 13.68
C GLU A 40 4.90 0.72 13.89
N GLY A 41 3.66 0.33 13.59
CA GLY A 41 2.48 1.16 13.80
C GLY A 41 2.36 1.66 15.25
N LYS A 42 2.46 0.77 16.23
CA LYS A 42 2.43 1.12 17.67
C LYS A 42 3.53 2.07 18.11
N SER A 43 4.66 2.12 17.39
CA SER A 43 5.72 3.09 17.68
C SER A 43 5.34 4.53 17.29
N GLY A 44 4.21 4.70 16.59
CA GLY A 44 3.67 5.99 16.19
C GLY A 44 4.18 6.45 14.82
N LEU A 45 4.02 5.59 13.80
CA LEU A 45 4.32 5.92 12.42
C LEU A 45 3.67 7.26 12.02
N LYS A 46 4.41 8.06 11.27
CA LYS A 46 4.02 9.39 10.80
C LYS A 46 3.92 9.40 9.29
N ARG A 47 3.18 10.38 8.76
CA ARG A 47 3.18 10.68 7.33
C ARG A 47 4.61 10.86 6.82
N GLY A 48 4.94 10.16 5.74
CA GLY A 48 6.26 10.12 5.11
C GLY A 48 7.17 9.00 5.60
N ASP A 49 6.82 8.30 6.69
CA ASP A 49 7.60 7.16 7.15
C ASP A 49 7.46 5.98 6.16
N VAL A 50 8.58 5.29 5.92
CA VAL A 50 8.63 4.06 5.13
C VAL A 50 8.41 2.87 6.06
N VAL A 51 7.42 2.04 5.74
CA VAL A 51 7.08 0.81 6.46
C VAL A 51 8.02 -0.31 6.01
N SER A 52 8.89 -0.74 6.91
CA SER A 52 9.94 -1.72 6.58
C SER A 52 9.50 -3.18 6.77
N ALA A 53 8.31 -3.38 7.33
CA ALA A 53 7.70 -4.69 7.52
C ALA A 53 7.10 -5.28 6.23
N LEU A 54 6.65 -4.42 5.33
CA LEU A 54 6.06 -4.82 4.05
C LEU A 54 7.14 -5.01 2.98
N PRO A 55 6.93 -5.91 2.03
CA PRO A 55 7.85 -6.09 0.92
C PRO A 55 7.86 -4.85 0.02
N ASN A 56 9.01 -4.54 -0.58
CA ASN A 56 9.17 -3.42 -1.51
C ASN A 56 8.58 -3.73 -2.89
N ARG A 57 7.28 -4.07 -2.91
CA ARG A 57 6.43 -4.29 -4.08
C ARG A 57 4.95 -4.17 -3.68
N PRO A 58 4.04 -3.93 -4.63
CA PRO A 58 2.60 -4.05 -4.39
C PRO A 58 2.21 -5.45 -3.88
N LEU A 59 1.14 -5.52 -3.10
CA LEU A 59 0.63 -6.78 -2.54
C LEU A 59 -0.52 -7.31 -3.39
N LEU A 60 -0.77 -8.62 -3.34
CA LEU A 60 -2.05 -9.15 -3.81
C LEU A 60 -3.15 -8.88 -2.76
N PRO A 61 -4.40 -8.62 -3.15
CA PRO A 61 -5.49 -8.38 -2.20
C PRO A 61 -5.67 -9.50 -1.18
N GLU A 62 -5.52 -10.76 -1.60
CA GLU A 62 -5.67 -11.91 -0.71
C GLU A 62 -4.57 -11.96 0.35
N VAL A 63 -3.35 -11.56 -0.02
CA VAL A 63 -2.21 -11.54 0.90
C VAL A 63 -2.32 -10.36 1.86
N ALA A 64 -2.73 -9.20 1.38
CA ALA A 64 -3.02 -8.05 2.24
C ALA A 64 -4.11 -8.39 3.28
N GLY A 65 -5.14 -9.15 2.89
CA GLY A 65 -6.18 -9.61 3.81
C GLY A 65 -5.70 -10.54 4.93
N GLN A 66 -4.59 -11.26 4.75
CA GLN A 66 -4.01 -12.12 5.79
C GLN A 66 -3.48 -11.33 7.00
N LEU A 67 -3.25 -10.03 6.85
CA LEU A 67 -2.84 -9.17 7.96
C LEU A 67 -3.88 -9.15 9.10
N GLU A 68 -5.17 -9.32 8.79
CA GLU A 68 -6.26 -9.39 9.77
C GLU A 68 -6.25 -10.68 10.62
N GLU A 69 -5.40 -11.65 10.30
CA GLU A 69 -5.22 -12.84 11.14
C GLU A 69 -4.51 -12.51 12.48
N ASP A 70 -3.82 -11.37 12.57
CA ASP A 70 -3.24 -10.86 13.81
C ASP A 70 -4.29 -10.09 14.60
N GLU A 71 -4.47 -10.44 15.88
CA GLU A 71 -5.52 -9.88 16.75
C GLU A 71 -5.41 -8.36 16.98
N GLU A 72 -4.24 -7.78 16.70
CA GLU A 72 -4.00 -6.35 16.86
C GLU A 72 -4.28 -5.54 15.59
N VAL A 73 -4.55 -6.23 14.47
CA VAL A 73 -5.00 -5.67 13.21
C VAL A 73 -6.52 -5.77 13.16
N LEU A 74 -7.18 -4.62 13.24
CA LEU A 74 -8.64 -4.56 13.32
C LEU A 74 -9.30 -4.52 11.94
N THR A 75 -8.63 -3.91 10.96
CA THR A 75 -9.14 -3.81 9.59
C THR A 75 -8.00 -3.57 8.60
N VAL A 76 -8.08 -4.23 7.44
CA VAL A 76 -7.24 -3.99 6.28
C VAL A 76 -8.08 -3.92 5.02
N LEU A 77 -7.92 -2.86 4.25
CA LEU A 77 -8.68 -2.66 3.02
C LEU A 77 -7.73 -2.68 1.81
N PRO A 78 -7.51 -3.81 1.14
CA PRO A 78 -6.69 -3.82 -0.07
C PRO A 78 -7.38 -3.03 -1.19
N LEU A 79 -6.90 -1.81 -1.46
CA LEU A 79 -7.40 -0.97 -2.53
C LEU A 79 -6.51 -1.16 -3.77
N MET A 80 -7.13 -1.65 -4.86
CA MET A 80 -6.44 -1.78 -6.14
C MET A 80 -6.04 -0.41 -6.70
N SER A 81 -4.96 -0.38 -7.45
CA SER A 81 -4.64 0.77 -8.30
C SER A 81 -5.78 1.03 -9.30
N GLY A 82 -5.95 2.30 -9.67
CA GLY A 82 -6.92 2.70 -10.71
C GLY A 82 -6.60 2.15 -12.12
N SER A 83 -5.48 1.45 -12.29
CA SER A 83 -5.12 0.72 -13.51
C SER A 83 -5.75 -0.68 -13.48
N PRO A 84 -6.74 -0.98 -14.34
CA PRO A 84 -7.43 -2.27 -14.36
C PRO A 84 -6.57 -3.45 -14.82
N GLU A 85 -5.34 -3.20 -15.30
CA GLU A 85 -4.37 -4.23 -15.69
C GLU A 85 -3.50 -4.69 -14.51
N ASP A 86 -3.46 -3.91 -13.42
CA ASP A 86 -2.70 -4.22 -12.21
C ASP A 86 -3.64 -4.85 -11.17
N GLU A 87 -3.64 -6.19 -11.06
CA GLU A 87 -4.40 -6.94 -10.04
C GLU A 87 -3.78 -6.82 -8.63
N THR A 88 -3.01 -5.76 -8.38
CA THR A 88 -2.26 -5.56 -7.14
C THR A 88 -2.78 -4.37 -6.34
N THR A 89 -2.70 -4.51 -5.03
CA THR A 89 -2.93 -3.47 -4.04
C THR A 89 -1.72 -2.55 -3.99
N GLN A 90 -1.94 -1.29 -4.35
CA GLN A 90 -0.96 -0.21 -4.21
C GLN A 90 -1.30 0.73 -3.06
N ARG A 91 -2.51 0.62 -2.48
CA ARG A 91 -2.94 1.39 -1.31
C ARG A 91 -3.56 0.48 -0.26
N LEU A 92 -3.16 0.68 0.98
CA LEU A 92 -3.53 -0.18 2.10
C LEU A 92 -3.90 0.68 3.30
N PRO A 93 -5.18 1.05 3.47
CA PRO A 93 -5.74 1.46 4.74
C PRO A 93 -5.62 0.29 5.72
N LEU A 94 -4.97 0.57 6.83
CA LEU A 94 -4.64 -0.37 7.90
C LEU A 94 -5.08 0.25 9.20
N GLN A 95 -5.96 -0.43 9.93
CA GLN A 95 -6.31 -0.11 11.30
C GLN A 95 -5.69 -1.12 12.23
N ILE A 96 -4.97 -0.63 13.24
CA ILE A 96 -4.50 -1.42 14.36
C ILE A 96 -5.08 -0.84 15.66
N VAL A 97 -4.95 -1.58 16.75
CA VAL A 97 -5.46 -1.19 18.08
C VAL A 97 -5.03 0.19 18.59
N THR A 98 -3.97 0.80 18.04
CA THR A 98 -3.49 2.13 18.44
C THR A 98 -3.85 3.27 17.48
N GLY A 99 -4.42 2.97 16.31
CA GLY A 99 -4.74 3.99 15.30
C GLY A 99 -4.86 3.44 13.88
N GLY A 100 -5.00 4.36 12.92
CA GLY A 100 -5.16 4.05 11.50
C GLY A 100 -4.05 4.65 10.64
N TYR A 101 -3.73 3.98 9.54
CA TYR A 101 -2.73 4.39 8.56
C TYR A 101 -3.28 4.18 7.16
N VAL A 102 -3.04 5.12 6.25
CA VAL A 102 -3.16 4.86 4.81
C VAL A 102 -1.75 4.71 4.29
N LEU A 103 -1.42 3.53 3.75
CA LEU A 103 -0.14 3.25 3.14
C LEU A 103 -0.28 3.30 1.61
N GLU A 104 0.70 3.84 0.91
CA GLU A 104 0.80 3.78 -0.55
C GLU A 104 2.18 3.25 -0.97
N HIS A 105 2.18 2.34 -1.94
CA HIS A 105 3.39 1.77 -2.48
C HIS A 105 3.98 2.65 -3.60
N PHE A 106 5.21 3.10 -3.40
CA PHE A 106 6.01 3.79 -4.43
C PHE A 106 7.15 2.88 -4.90
N PRO A 107 7.30 2.60 -6.22
CA PRO A 107 8.29 1.63 -6.73
C PRO A 107 9.74 1.78 -6.24
N ASP A 108 10.19 3.01 -5.97
CA ASP A 108 11.57 3.26 -5.51
C ASP A 108 11.72 3.35 -3.98
N GLU A 109 10.63 3.51 -3.24
CA GLU A 109 10.65 3.82 -1.79
C GLU A 109 9.94 2.75 -0.93
N GLY A 110 9.10 1.92 -1.54
CA GLY A 110 8.29 0.93 -0.85
C GLY A 110 6.99 1.52 -0.32
N TRP A 111 6.49 0.92 0.77
CA TRP A 111 5.24 1.31 1.40
C TRP A 111 5.46 2.52 2.29
N VAL A 112 4.83 3.64 1.94
CA VAL A 112 4.95 4.91 2.66
C VAL A 112 3.62 5.26 3.32
N VAL A 113 3.68 5.74 4.55
CA VAL A 113 2.51 6.27 5.27
C VAL A 113 2.12 7.60 4.64
N VAL A 114 0.96 7.67 3.99
CA VAL A 114 0.46 8.90 3.35
C VAL A 114 -0.56 9.65 4.22
N ARG A 115 -1.23 8.95 5.14
CA ARG A 115 -2.12 9.51 6.16
C ARG A 115 -2.06 8.72 7.47
N THR A 116 -2.39 9.37 8.57
CA THR A 116 -2.40 8.80 9.92
C THR A 116 -3.65 9.24 10.68
N VAL A 117 -4.25 8.34 11.44
CA VAL A 117 -5.37 8.60 12.35
C VAL A 117 -4.94 8.20 13.76
N CYS A 118 -4.97 9.17 14.69
CA CYS A 118 -4.63 8.93 16.09
C CYS A 118 -5.79 8.23 16.82
N GLY A 119 -5.50 7.13 17.52
CA GLY A 119 -6.48 6.39 18.33
C GLY A 119 -6.52 6.73 19.82
N ALA A 120 -5.64 7.61 20.34
CA ALA A 120 -5.45 7.82 21.79
C ALA A 120 -6.72 8.20 22.58
N ASP A 121 -7.69 8.86 21.92
CA ASP A 121 -8.93 9.34 22.53
C ASP A 121 -10.17 8.90 21.73
N LYS A 122 -10.06 7.81 20.96
CA LYS A 122 -11.12 7.33 20.05
C LYS A 122 -11.41 5.85 20.28
N THR A 123 -12.65 5.47 20.03
CA THR A 123 -13.06 4.08 19.88
C THR A 123 -12.55 3.50 18.56
N ASP A 124 -12.53 2.18 18.46
CA ASP A 124 -12.14 1.50 17.21
C ASP A 124 -13.04 1.91 16.03
N GLU A 125 -14.33 2.14 16.27
CA GLU A 125 -15.28 2.61 15.26
C GLU A 125 -14.96 4.04 14.80
N GLU A 126 -14.70 4.96 15.74
CA GLU A 126 -14.29 6.34 15.40
C GLU A 126 -12.94 6.38 14.65
N VAL A 127 -12.00 5.50 14.98
CA VAL A 127 -10.74 5.37 14.23
C VAL A 127 -11.01 4.87 12.81
N PHE A 128 -11.92 3.91 12.65
CA PHE A 128 -12.30 3.38 11.34
C PHE A 128 -12.98 4.44 10.46
N GLU A 129 -13.95 5.18 11.02
CA GLU A 129 -14.65 6.26 10.30
C GLU A 129 -13.67 7.33 9.81
N ASP A 130 -12.80 7.82 10.69
CA ASP A 130 -11.76 8.78 10.34
C ASP A 130 -10.78 8.21 9.30
N LEU A 131 -10.42 6.92 9.41
CA LEU A 131 -9.57 6.27 8.42
C LEU A 131 -10.24 6.27 7.04
N MET A 132 -11.53 5.98 6.98
CA MET A 132 -12.29 6.02 5.73
C MET A 132 -12.43 7.43 5.15
N GLU A 133 -12.52 8.46 5.99
CA GLU A 133 -12.45 9.86 5.55
C GLU A 133 -11.08 10.18 4.93
N GLN A 134 -9.98 9.78 5.60
CA GLN A 134 -8.62 9.96 5.07
C GLN A 134 -8.40 9.23 3.74
N VAL A 135 -9.00 8.05 3.58
CA VAL A 135 -8.95 7.29 2.32
C VAL A 135 -9.67 8.05 1.21
N GLN A 136 -10.85 8.61 1.48
CA GLN A 136 -11.61 9.36 0.49
C GLN A 136 -10.89 10.63 0.05
N ASP A 137 -10.41 11.45 1.01
CA ASP A 137 -9.59 12.65 0.74
C ASP A 137 -8.37 12.32 -0.13
N TRP A 138 -7.69 11.21 0.20
CA TRP A 138 -6.52 10.81 -0.56
C TRP A 138 -6.86 10.34 -1.97
N GLN A 139 -7.96 9.61 -2.16
CA GLN A 139 -8.42 9.18 -3.48
C GLN A 139 -8.82 10.39 -4.36
N GLU A 140 -9.44 11.41 -3.77
CA GLU A 140 -9.72 12.68 -4.46
C GLU A 140 -8.41 13.36 -4.89
N THR A 141 -7.45 13.48 -3.97
CA THR A 141 -6.12 14.04 -4.26
C THR A 141 -5.42 13.31 -5.42
N VAL A 142 -5.41 11.98 -5.39
CA VAL A 142 -4.80 11.17 -6.46
C VAL A 142 -5.52 11.37 -7.79
N THR A 143 -6.86 11.40 -7.76
CA THR A 143 -7.68 11.57 -8.96
C THR A 143 -7.44 12.93 -9.61
N ASP A 144 -7.41 14.00 -8.82
CA ASP A 144 -7.12 15.35 -9.30
C ASP A 144 -5.74 15.42 -9.95
N LEU A 145 -4.72 14.84 -9.30
CA LEU A 145 -3.37 14.77 -9.85
C LEU A 145 -3.29 13.96 -11.15
N ALA A 146 -4.07 12.88 -11.27
CA ALA A 146 -4.14 12.06 -12.47
C ALA A 146 -4.86 12.80 -13.62
N LEU A 147 -5.94 13.53 -13.34
CA LEU A 147 -6.64 14.35 -14.32
C LEU A 147 -5.75 15.49 -14.85
N ASP A 148 -5.01 16.16 -13.96
CA ASP A 148 -4.01 17.16 -14.34
C ASP A 148 -2.94 16.58 -15.28
N TYR A 149 -2.46 15.36 -15.01
CA TYR A 149 -1.49 14.70 -15.88
C TYR A 149 -2.09 14.39 -17.25
N ALA A 150 -3.31 13.84 -17.30
CA ALA A 150 -4.02 13.61 -18.56
C ALA A 150 -4.23 14.90 -19.37
N ALA A 151 -4.31 16.05 -18.71
CA ALA A 151 -4.40 17.38 -19.33
C ALA A 151 -3.03 17.95 -19.83
N GLY A 152 -1.93 17.19 -19.73
CA GLY A 152 -0.61 17.58 -20.25
C GLY A 152 0.45 17.85 -19.18
N GLY A 153 0.19 17.50 -17.91
CA GLY A 153 1.20 17.53 -16.84
C GLY A 153 2.27 16.45 -16.98
N THR A 154 3.38 16.58 -16.25
CA THR A 154 4.47 15.57 -16.19
C THR A 154 4.55 14.96 -14.79
N ASP A 155 4.83 13.65 -14.75
CA ASP A 155 5.11 12.76 -13.61
C ASP A 155 4.19 12.87 -12.35
N ILE A 156 3.13 12.04 -12.32
CA ILE A 156 2.22 11.90 -11.17
C ILE A 156 2.98 11.43 -9.92
N GLY A 157 3.95 10.53 -10.06
CA GLY A 157 4.68 9.96 -8.93
C GLY A 157 5.50 11.02 -8.20
N GLU A 158 6.21 11.88 -8.95
CA GLU A 158 6.95 12.99 -8.37
C GLU A 158 6.02 13.99 -7.66
N ARG A 159 4.83 14.27 -8.21
CA ARG A 159 3.84 15.16 -7.58
C ARG A 159 3.24 14.55 -6.31
N LEU A 160 2.88 13.27 -6.32
CA LEU A 160 2.41 12.56 -5.12
C LEU A 160 3.46 12.60 -4.03
N ARG A 161 4.74 12.37 -4.35
CA ARG A 161 5.84 12.51 -3.39
C ARG A 161 5.93 13.92 -2.81
N ARG A 162 5.77 14.96 -3.64
CA ARG A 162 5.77 16.34 -3.13
C ARG A 162 4.58 16.58 -2.19
N GLU A 163 3.41 16.04 -2.50
CA GLU A 163 2.26 16.14 -1.61
C GLU A 163 2.53 15.40 -0.30
N VAL A 164 3.00 14.15 -0.32
CA VAL A 164 3.36 13.41 0.91
C VAL A 164 4.33 14.20 1.80
N ASN A 165 5.32 14.84 1.20
CA ASN A 165 6.35 15.62 1.90
C ASN A 165 5.96 17.07 2.24
N ARG A 166 4.83 17.58 1.71
CA ARG A 166 4.26 18.85 2.15
C ARG A 166 3.54 18.61 3.48
N GLY A 167 4.19 19.03 4.57
CA GLY A 167 3.54 19.14 5.86
C GLY A 167 2.41 20.19 5.83
N PRO A 168 1.43 20.10 6.74
CA PRO A 168 0.49 21.21 6.97
C PRO A 168 1.20 22.50 7.36
#